data_AF-A0A661AQR4-F1
#
_entry.id   AF-A0A661AQR4-F1
#
_cell.length_a   1.000
_cell.length_b   1.000
_cell.length_c   1.000
_cell.angle_alpha   90.00
_cell.angle_beta   90.00
_cell.angle_gamma   90.00
#
_symmetry.space_group_name_H-M   'P 1'
#
loop_
_entity.id
_entity.type
_entity.pdbx_description
1 polymer ?
#
loop_
_entity_poly.entity_id
_entity_poly.type
_entity_poly.pdbx_seq_one_letter_code
_entity_poly.pdbx_strand_id
1 'polypeptide(L)'
;MYEGEERRKPCKEAVMCRKMFRKALYLWFLIISIAGCYRVVEEGKVIQCYTPVWDCSGRKIYFINRIRYWRTIIPATPFAKEETQYRWEYYLMRCDKNGEDLETLRVIFKQDEYDGWGDTLFTAYLGDISPSKKILGYRIGEHRGIVILDSMGRRKKLLLPWGKKPRWAYDYTKVIFEGDEEHPGIWIIDTTGDNLRKILEEGEFKAYSDRYKMIVFTVDYGRKLCVYSLSTEKIDTIMDISETVPGISFSVSVDWHFEINKIIWIEVPSDNIAREKDTLALWIFDVEIDSLINRIFIENEELATRSIWDLRWQPYGEYLIFTDDWNMWRIKEDGTCLTKIFSGGKE
;
A
#
# COMPACT_ATOMS: atom_id res chain seq x y z
N MET A 1 43.29 56.64 57.40
CA MET A 1 42.61 55.34 57.25
C MET A 1 41.36 55.60 56.43
N TYR A 2 41.21 54.81 55.36
CA TYR A 2 40.18 54.82 54.32
C TYR A 2 40.27 55.87 53.19
N GLU A 3 40.58 55.30 52.03
CA GLU A 3 40.72 55.84 50.69
C GLU A 3 39.38 56.32 50.13
N GLY A 4 39.42 57.42 49.37
CA GLY A 4 38.29 57.89 48.58
C GLY A 4 38.21 57.13 47.26
N GLU A 5 37.17 56.30 47.12
CA GLU A 5 36.82 55.65 45.86
C GLU A 5 36.26 56.66 44.85
N GLU A 6 37.11 57.09 43.89
CA GLU A 6 36.66 57.80 42.69
C GLU A 6 35.88 56.85 41.78
N ARG A 7 34.54 56.99 41.76
CA ARG A 7 33.68 56.32 40.78
C ARG A 7 33.99 56.82 39.36
N ARG A 8 34.80 56.07 38.62
CA ARG A 8 34.97 56.24 37.17
C ARG A 8 33.62 56.12 36.45
N LYS A 9 33.14 57.24 35.88
CA LYS A 9 31.98 57.24 34.96
C LYS A 9 32.34 56.43 33.72
N PRO A 10 31.48 55.51 33.25
CA PRO A 10 31.76 54.71 32.06
C PRO A 10 31.86 55.62 30.82
N CYS A 11 32.93 55.43 30.04
CA CYS A 11 33.19 56.16 28.81
C CYS A 11 31.99 56.02 27.85
N LYS A 12 31.52 57.14 27.26
CA LYS A 12 30.34 57.18 26.38
C LYS A 12 30.43 56.19 25.21
N GLU A 13 31.64 55.94 24.71
CA GLU A 13 31.92 54.97 23.64
C GLU A 13 31.64 53.52 24.07
N ALA A 14 31.98 53.13 25.30
CA ALA A 14 31.71 51.80 25.83
C ALA A 14 30.21 51.53 26.04
N VAL A 15 29.45 52.57 26.39
CA VAL A 15 27.97 52.51 26.50
C VAL A 15 27.32 52.40 25.12
N MET A 16 27.86 53.10 24.12
CA MET A 16 27.38 53.06 22.73
C MET A 16 27.67 51.70 22.09
N CYS A 17 28.87 51.15 22.33
CA CYS A 17 29.27 49.83 21.84
C CYS A 17 28.41 48.71 22.45
N ARG A 18 28.10 48.76 23.76
CA ARG A 18 27.15 47.81 24.39
C ARG A 18 25.73 47.92 23.86
N LYS A 19 25.25 49.13 23.53
CA LYS A 19 23.92 49.32 22.92
C LYS A 19 23.86 48.81 21.48
N MET A 20 24.92 49.01 20.69
CA MET A 20 25.02 48.47 19.33
C MET A 20 25.13 46.94 19.35
N PHE A 21 25.92 46.38 20.26
CA PHE A 21 26.02 44.92 20.44
C PHE A 21 24.68 44.29 20.84
N ARG A 22 23.94 44.92 21.77
CA ARG A 22 22.58 44.47 22.14
C ARG A 22 21.60 44.56 20.98
N LYS A 23 21.65 45.62 20.17
CA LYS A 23 20.80 45.75 18.97
C LYS A 23 21.13 44.71 17.91
N ALA A 24 22.43 44.43 17.67
CA ALA A 24 22.87 43.38 16.76
C ALA A 24 22.46 41.99 17.25
N LEU A 25 22.53 41.73 18.56
CA LEU A 25 22.05 40.49 19.17
C LEU A 25 20.54 40.32 18.98
N TYR A 26 19.76 41.38 19.23
CA TYR A 26 18.31 41.38 19.00
C TYR A 26 17.97 41.15 17.53
N LEU A 27 18.71 41.77 16.60
CA LEU A 27 18.51 41.57 15.16
C LEU A 27 18.86 40.13 14.74
N TRP A 28 19.90 39.54 15.31
CA TRP A 28 20.26 38.13 15.12
C TRP A 28 19.20 37.18 15.67
N PHE A 29 18.68 37.44 16.87
CA PHE A 29 17.56 36.68 17.42
C PHE A 29 16.29 36.83 16.56
N LEU A 30 16.02 38.03 16.04
CA LEU A 30 14.91 38.29 15.12
C LEU A 30 15.09 37.53 13.80
N ILE A 31 16.31 37.52 13.24
CA ILE A 31 16.63 36.77 12.01
C ILE A 31 16.48 35.26 12.23
N ILE A 32 16.96 34.73 13.36
CA ILE A 32 16.81 33.30 13.71
C ILE A 32 15.33 32.92 13.91
N SER A 33 14.54 33.82 14.52
CA SER A 33 13.11 33.59 14.74
C SER A 33 12.25 33.80 13.49
N ILE A 34 12.69 34.61 12.53
CA ILE A 34 12.03 34.77 11.21
C ILE A 34 12.45 33.64 10.25
N ALA A 35 13.68 33.16 10.34
CA ALA A 35 14.21 32.10 9.48
C ALA A 35 13.95 30.71 10.07
N GLY A 36 12.72 30.40 10.52
CA GLY A 36 12.24 29.05 10.83
C GLY A 36 13.28 28.06 11.37
N CYS A 37 14.13 28.48 12.32
CA CYS A 37 15.26 27.67 12.75
C CYS A 37 14.73 26.54 13.64
N TYR A 38 15.18 25.32 13.41
CA TYR A 38 14.85 24.17 14.26
C TYR A 38 16.09 23.28 14.42
N ARG A 39 16.11 22.50 15.50
CA ARG A 39 17.05 21.39 15.68
C ARG A 39 16.36 20.08 15.36
N VAL A 40 16.97 19.25 14.51
CA VAL A 40 16.54 17.85 14.33
C VAL A 40 17.05 17.02 15.51
N VAL A 41 16.14 16.32 16.18
CA VAL A 41 16.43 15.44 17.33
C VAL A 41 16.67 14.02 16.83
N GLU A 42 15.80 13.56 15.95
CA GLU A 42 15.77 12.22 15.42
C GLU A 42 15.13 12.28 14.04
N GLU A 43 15.60 11.45 13.12
CA GLU A 43 14.96 11.27 11.82
C GLU A 43 15.14 9.83 11.38
N GLY A 44 14.26 9.39 10.49
CA GLY A 44 14.35 8.08 9.89
C GLY A 44 13.36 7.95 8.76
N LYS A 45 13.27 6.75 8.22
CA LYS A 45 12.28 6.44 7.19
C LYS A 45 11.67 5.08 7.42
N VAL A 46 10.50 4.89 6.84
CA VAL A 46 9.80 3.63 6.85
C VAL A 46 9.47 3.27 5.41
N ILE A 47 9.89 2.09 4.97
CA ILE A 47 9.71 1.59 3.61
C ILE A 47 8.64 0.50 3.64
N GLN A 48 7.68 0.58 2.71
CA GLN A 48 6.59 -0.38 2.55
C GLN A 48 6.37 -0.73 1.08
N CYS A 49 6.08 -2.01 0.82
CA CYS A 49 5.64 -2.49 -0.48
C CYS A 49 4.10 -2.58 -0.53
N TYR A 50 3.49 -2.15 -1.64
CA TYR A 50 2.06 -2.23 -1.87
C TYR A 50 1.72 -2.80 -3.23
N THR A 51 0.65 -3.62 -3.27
CA THR A 51 -0.02 -4.08 -4.49
C THR A 51 0.92 -4.64 -5.55
N PRO A 52 1.73 -5.67 -5.22
CA PRO A 52 2.53 -6.32 -6.23
C PRO A 52 1.62 -7.00 -7.26
N VAL A 53 2.01 -6.91 -8.52
CA VAL A 53 1.33 -7.55 -9.65
C VAL A 53 2.35 -8.17 -10.58
N TRP A 54 2.06 -9.39 -11.03
CA TRP A 54 2.83 -10.04 -12.08
C TRP A 54 2.56 -9.40 -13.43
N ASP A 55 3.59 -9.27 -14.27
CA ASP A 55 3.35 -9.09 -15.70
C ASP A 55 2.71 -10.35 -16.31
N CYS A 56 2.04 -10.21 -17.46
CA CYS A 56 1.34 -11.36 -18.07
C CYS A 56 2.26 -12.50 -18.50
N SER A 57 3.58 -12.29 -18.55
CA SER A 57 4.55 -13.34 -18.80
C SER A 57 4.97 -14.10 -17.53
N GLY A 58 4.59 -13.62 -16.35
CA GLY A 58 4.99 -14.16 -15.05
C GLY A 58 6.48 -13.98 -14.75
N ARG A 59 7.20 -13.09 -15.45
CA ARG A 59 8.66 -12.94 -15.30
C ARG A 59 9.05 -11.75 -14.44
N LYS A 60 8.23 -10.70 -14.43
CA LYS A 60 8.51 -9.46 -13.72
C LYS A 60 7.37 -9.12 -12.78
N ILE A 61 7.72 -8.51 -11.65
CA ILE A 61 6.78 -8.02 -10.66
C ILE A 61 6.83 -6.49 -10.69
N TYR A 62 5.67 -5.85 -10.72
CA TYR A 62 5.51 -4.41 -10.56
C TYR A 62 4.85 -4.14 -9.22
N PHE A 63 5.30 -3.12 -8.50
CA PHE A 63 4.73 -2.78 -7.19
C PHE A 63 4.93 -1.31 -6.88
N ILE A 64 4.22 -0.82 -5.87
CA ILE A 64 4.42 0.53 -5.33
C ILE A 64 5.30 0.44 -4.10
N ASN A 65 6.42 1.13 -4.14
CA ASN A 65 7.27 1.36 -2.98
C ASN A 65 6.88 2.70 -2.35
N ARG A 66 6.38 2.65 -1.11
CA ARG A 66 5.98 3.80 -0.32
C ARG A 66 7.02 4.06 0.74
N ILE A 67 7.53 5.29 0.79
CA ILE A 67 8.50 5.72 1.78
C ILE A 67 7.88 6.82 2.64
N ARG A 68 7.80 6.59 3.95
CA ARG A 68 7.49 7.61 4.95
C ARG A 68 8.77 8.09 5.59
N TYR A 69 9.20 9.29 5.29
CA TYR A 69 10.19 9.98 6.10
C TYR A 69 9.51 10.57 7.32
N TRP A 70 10.22 10.56 8.44
CA TRP A 70 9.80 11.27 9.63
C TRP A 70 11.02 11.95 10.25
N ARG A 71 10.79 13.10 10.86
CA ARG A 71 11.79 13.79 11.66
C ARG A 71 11.13 14.44 12.86
N THR A 72 11.75 14.32 14.01
CA THR A 72 11.37 15.03 15.22
C THR A 72 12.25 16.26 15.33
N ILE A 73 11.62 17.43 15.41
CA ILE A 73 12.29 18.72 15.50
C ILE A 73 11.94 19.44 16.80
N ILE A 74 12.84 20.29 17.27
CA ILE A 74 12.56 21.28 18.31
C ILE A 74 12.70 22.66 17.66
N PRO A 75 11.60 23.39 17.46
CA PRO A 75 11.63 24.76 16.97
C PRO A 75 12.51 25.67 17.85
N ALA A 76 13.22 26.61 17.24
CA ALA A 76 14.07 27.58 17.95
C ALA A 76 13.23 28.73 18.58
N THR A 77 12.12 28.38 19.23
CA THR A 77 11.28 29.30 19.99
C THR A 77 11.36 28.98 21.49
N PRO A 78 11.31 29.98 22.39
CA PRO A 78 11.29 29.72 23.82
C PRO A 78 10.16 28.75 24.20
N PHE A 79 10.47 27.73 25.00
CA PHE A 79 9.51 26.71 25.45
C PHE A 79 8.90 25.85 24.33
N ALA A 80 9.56 25.77 23.16
CA ALA A 80 9.13 24.89 22.08
C ALA A 80 9.06 23.44 22.56
N LYS A 81 7.98 22.76 22.18
CA LYS A 81 7.86 21.30 22.34
C LYS A 81 8.41 20.62 21.08
N GLU A 82 8.76 19.35 21.24
CA GLU A 82 9.07 18.50 20.09
C GLU A 82 7.86 18.41 19.16
N GLU A 83 8.14 18.49 17.86
CA GLU A 83 7.17 18.34 16.78
C GLU A 83 7.68 17.27 15.82
N THR A 84 6.84 16.28 15.48
CA THR A 84 7.18 15.29 14.48
C THR A 84 6.56 15.66 13.14
N GLN A 85 7.42 15.77 12.13
CA GLN A 85 7.03 16.05 10.75
C GLN A 85 7.15 14.78 9.93
N TYR A 86 6.23 14.60 8.98
CA TYR A 86 6.19 13.46 8.09
C TYR A 86 6.26 13.93 6.64
N ARG A 87 6.90 13.10 5.80
CA ARG A 87 6.92 13.28 4.36
C ARG A 87 6.72 11.94 3.66
N TRP A 88 5.84 11.92 2.67
CA TRP A 88 5.54 10.72 1.88
C TRP A 88 6.10 10.79 0.46
N GLU A 89 6.62 9.65 -0.01
CA GLU A 89 7.01 9.44 -1.39
C GLU A 89 6.50 8.09 -1.90
N TYR A 90 6.11 8.04 -3.17
CA TYR A 90 5.64 6.82 -3.83
C TYR A 90 6.39 6.60 -5.13
N TYR A 91 6.88 5.39 -5.32
CA TYR A 91 7.67 4.97 -6.47
C TYR A 91 7.03 3.75 -7.13
N LEU A 92 6.91 3.78 -8.46
CA LEU A 92 6.62 2.58 -9.24
C LEU A 92 7.93 1.82 -9.44
N MET A 93 7.99 0.62 -8.90
CA MET A 93 9.14 -0.26 -8.96
C MET A 93 8.87 -1.45 -9.88
N ARG A 94 9.96 -2.06 -10.35
CA ARG A 94 9.94 -3.34 -11.06
C ARG A 94 11.11 -4.20 -10.60
N CYS A 95 10.88 -5.49 -10.42
CA CYS A 95 11.92 -6.49 -10.19
C CYS A 95 11.59 -7.78 -10.95
N ASP A 96 12.50 -8.74 -10.92
CA ASP A 96 12.21 -10.11 -11.35
C ASP A 96 11.46 -10.92 -10.28
N LYS A 97 11.18 -12.19 -10.58
CA LYS A 97 10.47 -13.10 -9.67
C LYS A 97 11.20 -13.35 -8.34
N ASN A 98 12.50 -13.08 -8.25
CA ASN A 98 13.31 -13.27 -7.04
C ASN A 98 13.44 -11.98 -6.23
N GLY A 99 12.93 -10.85 -6.72
CA GLY A 99 13.19 -9.53 -6.14
C GLY A 99 14.51 -8.91 -6.62
N GLU A 100 15.20 -9.56 -7.55
CA GLU A 100 16.44 -9.09 -8.17
C GLU A 100 16.15 -8.14 -9.34
N ASP A 101 17.18 -7.55 -9.94
CA ASP A 101 17.05 -6.53 -10.99
C ASP A 101 16.10 -5.37 -10.60
N LEU A 102 16.17 -4.92 -9.35
CA LEU A 102 15.27 -3.90 -8.83
C LEU A 102 15.50 -2.55 -9.53
N GLU A 103 14.45 -2.01 -10.13
CA GLU A 103 14.48 -0.75 -10.87
C GLU A 103 13.35 0.19 -10.42
N THR A 104 13.69 1.47 -10.24
CA THR A 104 12.69 2.54 -10.11
C THR A 104 12.28 3.03 -11.48
N LEU A 105 11.04 2.75 -11.89
CA LEU A 105 10.52 3.18 -13.19
C LEU A 105 10.05 4.63 -13.18
N ARG A 106 9.47 5.07 -12.06
CA ARG A 106 8.88 6.41 -11.94
C ARG A 106 8.66 6.82 -10.49
N VAL A 107 8.87 8.10 -10.22
CA VAL A 107 8.32 8.80 -9.06
C VAL A 107 6.85 9.09 -9.33
N ILE A 108 5.96 8.50 -8.53
CA ILE A 108 4.51 8.69 -8.65
C ILE A 108 4.06 9.92 -7.86
N PHE A 109 4.69 10.16 -6.70
CA PHE A 109 4.37 11.29 -5.83
C PHE A 109 5.53 11.62 -4.88
N LYS A 110 5.72 12.90 -4.61
CA LYS A 110 6.55 13.46 -3.53
C LYS A 110 5.79 14.59 -2.87
N GLN A 111 5.61 14.52 -1.55
CA GLN A 111 4.82 15.52 -0.82
C GLN A 111 5.40 16.94 -0.91
N ASP A 112 6.72 17.10 -0.97
CA ASP A 112 7.39 18.42 -1.03
C ASP A 112 7.13 19.16 -2.36
N GLU A 113 6.66 18.46 -3.38
CA GLU A 113 6.27 19.04 -4.67
C GLU A 113 4.81 19.53 -4.68
N TYR A 114 4.09 19.37 -3.55
CA TYR A 114 2.71 19.78 -3.37
C TYR A 114 2.60 20.86 -2.28
N ASP A 115 2.26 22.07 -2.69
CA ASP A 115 2.11 23.28 -1.89
C ASP A 115 0.69 23.44 -1.27
N GLY A 116 -0.21 22.48 -1.53
CA GLY A 116 -1.57 22.47 -1.01
C GLY A 116 -1.70 21.76 0.34
N TRP A 117 -2.20 22.48 1.36
CA TRP A 117 -2.53 22.00 2.72
C TRP A 117 -3.62 20.90 2.80
N GLY A 118 -4.01 20.27 1.69
CA GLY A 118 -5.07 19.25 1.63
C GLY A 118 -4.63 17.82 1.25
N ASP A 119 -3.54 17.65 0.50
CA ASP A 119 -3.29 16.38 -0.22
C ASP A 119 -2.47 15.35 0.59
N THR A 120 -2.83 15.13 1.85
CA THR A 120 -2.09 14.21 2.76
C THR A 120 -2.53 12.75 2.67
N LEU A 121 -3.56 12.44 1.87
CA LEU A 121 -4.10 11.09 1.67
C LEU A 121 -3.82 10.52 0.28
N PHE A 122 -2.79 11.01 -0.40
CA PHE A 122 -2.38 10.41 -1.67
C PHE A 122 -1.84 9.00 -1.43
N THR A 123 -2.56 7.98 -1.90
CA THR A 123 -2.04 6.62 -2.00
C THR A 123 -2.34 6.05 -3.37
N ALA A 124 -1.28 5.73 -4.11
CA ALA A 124 -1.36 5.10 -5.42
C ALA A 124 -1.15 3.60 -5.26
N TYR A 125 -1.97 2.83 -5.95
CA TYR A 125 -1.96 1.37 -5.92
C TYR A 125 -2.05 0.80 -7.32
N LEU A 126 -1.58 -0.43 -7.49
CA LEU A 126 -1.73 -1.19 -8.73
C LEU A 126 -2.93 -2.13 -8.64
N GLY A 127 -3.71 -2.16 -9.70
CA GLY A 127 -4.79 -3.12 -9.89
C GLY A 127 -4.33 -4.36 -10.62
N ASP A 128 -3.79 -4.20 -11.82
CA ASP A 128 -3.45 -5.30 -12.73
C ASP A 128 -2.66 -4.80 -13.94
N ILE A 129 -2.07 -5.68 -14.73
CA ILE A 129 -1.32 -5.33 -15.95
C ILE A 129 -1.76 -6.23 -17.11
N SER A 130 -1.94 -5.61 -18.28
CA SER A 130 -2.33 -6.30 -19.51
C SER A 130 -1.11 -6.77 -20.33
N PRO A 131 -1.27 -7.69 -21.30
CA PRO A 131 -0.19 -8.13 -22.18
C PRO A 131 0.40 -6.99 -23.01
N SER A 132 -0.41 -5.96 -23.27
CA SER A 132 0.03 -4.71 -23.91
C SER A 132 0.82 -3.77 -22.97
N LYS A 133 1.10 -4.22 -21.74
CA LYS A 133 1.79 -3.50 -20.66
C LYS A 133 1.09 -2.21 -20.21
N LYS A 134 -0.23 -2.12 -20.44
CA LYS A 134 -1.06 -1.12 -19.78
C LYS A 134 -1.33 -1.59 -18.35
N ILE A 135 -1.08 -0.71 -17.40
CA ILE A 135 -1.23 -0.97 -15.98
C ILE A 135 -2.52 -0.28 -15.51
N LEU A 136 -3.39 -1.00 -14.82
CA LEU A 136 -4.46 -0.40 -14.03
C LEU A 136 -3.87 0.09 -12.73
N GLY A 137 -4.06 1.36 -12.44
CA GLY A 137 -3.81 1.93 -11.13
C GLY A 137 -5.12 2.38 -10.51
N TYR A 138 -5.13 2.53 -9.21
CA TYR A 138 -6.21 3.21 -8.51
C TYR A 138 -5.68 4.08 -7.38
N ARG A 139 -6.51 5.02 -6.96
CA ARG A 139 -6.20 5.96 -5.90
C ARG A 139 -7.32 5.98 -4.87
N ILE A 140 -6.93 6.19 -3.63
CA ILE A 140 -7.85 6.49 -2.51
C ILE A 140 -7.55 7.91 -2.00
N GLY A 141 -8.43 8.46 -1.18
CA GLY A 141 -8.28 9.82 -0.64
C GLY A 141 -9.10 10.86 -1.40
N GLU A 142 -8.58 12.06 -1.63
CA GLU A 142 -9.28 13.15 -2.34
C GLU A 142 -9.18 13.02 -3.88
N HIS A 143 -8.22 12.25 -4.37
CA HIS A 143 -7.97 12.03 -5.79
C HIS A 143 -8.31 10.59 -6.21
N ARG A 144 -9.49 10.10 -5.80
CA ARG A 144 -9.93 8.71 -6.03
C ARG A 144 -10.06 8.36 -7.50
N GLY A 145 -10.10 7.06 -7.76
CA GLY A 145 -10.55 6.51 -9.02
C GLY A 145 -9.55 5.64 -9.75
N ILE A 146 -10.00 5.11 -10.87
CA ILE A 146 -9.30 4.12 -11.68
C ILE A 146 -8.60 4.82 -12.83
N VAL A 147 -7.31 4.54 -12.98
CA VAL A 147 -6.45 5.11 -14.02
C VAL A 147 -5.82 4.02 -14.85
N ILE A 148 -5.59 4.31 -16.13
CA ILE A 148 -4.78 3.47 -17.01
C ILE A 148 -3.44 4.16 -17.21
N LEU A 149 -2.36 3.45 -16.89
CA LEU A 149 -0.99 3.88 -17.04
C LEU A 149 -0.30 3.08 -18.16
N ASP A 150 0.77 3.63 -18.74
CA ASP A 150 1.70 2.82 -19.53
C ASP A 150 2.70 2.06 -18.65
N SER A 151 3.56 1.26 -19.28
CA SER A 151 4.57 0.44 -18.62
C SER A 151 5.62 1.22 -17.84
N MET A 152 5.69 2.55 -18.03
CA MET A 152 6.59 3.46 -17.31
C MET A 152 5.82 4.27 -16.25
N GLY A 153 4.58 3.89 -15.95
CA GLY A 153 3.73 4.54 -14.95
C GLY A 153 3.16 5.89 -15.38
N ARG A 154 3.25 6.28 -16.66
CA ARG A 154 2.65 7.55 -17.12
C ARG A 154 1.16 7.37 -17.29
N ARG A 155 0.37 8.28 -16.71
CA ARG A 155 -1.08 8.30 -16.90
C ARG A 155 -1.42 8.48 -18.38
N LYS A 156 -2.12 7.50 -18.93
CA LYS A 156 -2.73 7.56 -20.27
C LYS A 156 -4.16 8.04 -20.22
N LYS A 157 -4.91 7.62 -19.19
CA LYS A 157 -6.34 7.90 -19.08
C LYS A 157 -6.80 7.87 -17.62
N LEU A 158 -7.71 8.78 -17.25
CA LEU A 158 -8.63 8.58 -16.13
C LEU A 158 -9.79 7.75 -16.65
N LEU A 159 -9.98 6.54 -16.16
CA LEU A 159 -11.11 5.73 -16.59
C LEU A 159 -12.38 6.13 -15.83
N LEU A 160 -12.25 6.32 -14.52
CA LEU A 160 -13.37 6.65 -13.63
C LEU A 160 -12.85 7.45 -12.43
N PRO A 161 -13.55 8.49 -11.94
CA PRO A 161 -13.11 9.30 -10.79
C PRO A 161 -13.41 8.66 -9.43
N TRP A 162 -13.92 7.43 -9.41
CA TRP A 162 -14.21 6.65 -8.21
C TRP A 162 -13.90 5.16 -8.44
N GLY A 163 -14.03 4.36 -7.37
CA GLY A 163 -13.74 2.94 -7.37
C GLY A 163 -12.28 2.59 -7.03
N LYS A 164 -12.06 1.32 -6.68
CA LYS A 164 -10.78 0.78 -6.18
C LYS A 164 -10.59 -0.69 -6.58
N LYS A 165 -9.36 -1.19 -6.40
CA LYS A 165 -8.95 -2.58 -6.68
C LYS A 165 -9.39 -3.11 -8.07
N PRO A 166 -9.13 -2.38 -9.17
CA PRO A 166 -9.55 -2.80 -10.50
C PRO A 166 -8.75 -4.01 -11.00
N ARG A 167 -9.34 -4.80 -11.88
CA ARG A 167 -8.70 -5.87 -12.67
C ARG A 167 -9.10 -5.78 -14.14
N TRP A 168 -8.21 -6.25 -15.00
CA TRP A 168 -8.59 -6.46 -16.39
C TRP A 168 -9.59 -7.60 -16.51
N ALA A 169 -10.52 -7.45 -17.45
CA ALA A 169 -11.51 -8.47 -17.76
C ALA A 169 -11.87 -8.48 -19.26
N TYR A 170 -12.46 -9.57 -19.72
CA TYR A 170 -12.90 -9.78 -21.10
C TYR A 170 -11.78 -9.51 -22.11
N ASP A 171 -10.68 -10.25 -22.00
CA ASP A 171 -9.49 -10.11 -22.83
C ASP A 171 -8.99 -8.65 -22.86
N TYR A 172 -8.95 -8.04 -21.68
CA TYR A 172 -8.45 -6.67 -21.45
C TYR A 172 -9.29 -5.56 -22.10
N THR A 173 -10.55 -5.85 -22.47
CA THR A 173 -11.48 -4.86 -23.04
C THR A 173 -12.36 -4.18 -21.99
N LYS A 174 -12.48 -4.78 -20.80
CA LYS A 174 -13.24 -4.26 -19.66
C LYS A 174 -12.40 -4.20 -18.40
N VAL A 175 -12.92 -3.48 -17.41
CA VAL A 175 -12.37 -3.39 -16.06
C VAL A 175 -13.45 -3.75 -15.06
N ILE A 176 -13.18 -4.72 -14.19
CA ILE A 176 -14.01 -5.05 -13.01
C ILE A 176 -13.37 -4.42 -11.78
N PHE A 177 -14.16 -3.85 -10.89
CA PHE A 177 -13.64 -3.11 -9.75
C PHE A 177 -14.64 -3.04 -8.58
N GLU A 178 -14.12 -2.74 -7.40
CA GLU A 178 -14.91 -2.45 -6.20
C GLU A 178 -15.32 -0.97 -6.21
N GLY A 179 -16.57 -0.69 -5.91
CA GLY A 179 -17.05 0.67 -5.74
C GLY A 179 -16.51 1.38 -4.50
N ASP A 180 -16.95 2.60 -4.28
CA ASP A 180 -16.68 3.36 -3.05
C ASP A 180 -17.95 3.51 -2.20
N GLU A 181 -17.89 4.35 -1.16
CA GLU A 181 -18.99 4.56 -0.21
C GLU A 181 -20.28 5.07 -0.89
N GLU A 182 -20.16 5.87 -1.95
CA GLU A 182 -21.31 6.41 -2.70
C GLU A 182 -21.81 5.44 -3.76
N HIS A 183 -20.95 4.50 -4.20
CA HIS A 183 -21.24 3.55 -5.27
C HIS A 183 -20.99 2.10 -4.83
N PRO A 184 -21.65 1.60 -3.76
CA PRO A 184 -21.34 0.28 -3.21
C PRO A 184 -21.56 -0.85 -4.22
N GLY A 185 -20.83 -1.95 -3.98
CA GLY A 185 -20.89 -3.17 -4.77
C GLY A 185 -19.71 -3.34 -5.73
N ILE A 186 -19.85 -4.30 -6.63
CA ILE A 186 -18.85 -4.64 -7.65
C ILE A 186 -19.40 -4.19 -9.00
N TRP A 187 -18.54 -3.55 -9.78
CA TRP A 187 -18.90 -2.88 -11.02
C TRP A 187 -18.03 -3.35 -12.18
N ILE A 188 -18.53 -3.17 -13.39
CA ILE A 188 -17.79 -3.37 -14.63
C ILE A 188 -17.97 -2.19 -15.57
N ILE A 189 -16.91 -1.83 -16.28
CA ILE A 189 -16.90 -0.74 -17.27
C ILE A 189 -16.04 -1.13 -18.47
N ASP A 190 -16.40 -0.64 -19.66
CA ASP A 190 -15.54 -0.80 -20.84
C ASP A 190 -14.31 0.11 -20.72
N THR A 191 -13.21 -0.29 -21.34
CA THR A 191 -11.97 0.51 -21.35
C THR A 191 -12.09 1.85 -22.08
N THR A 192 -13.13 2.00 -22.91
CA THR A 192 -13.53 3.27 -23.53
C THR A 192 -14.16 4.23 -22.51
N GLY A 193 -14.60 3.74 -21.35
CA GLY A 193 -15.33 4.50 -20.33
C GLY A 193 -16.86 4.37 -20.46
N ASP A 194 -17.33 3.60 -21.44
CA ASP A 194 -18.76 3.37 -21.68
C ASP A 194 -19.25 2.12 -20.94
N ASN A 195 -20.55 1.86 -21.00
CA ASN A 195 -21.20 0.64 -20.50
C ASN A 195 -20.90 0.31 -19.03
N LEU A 196 -20.73 1.35 -18.21
CA LEU A 196 -20.64 1.21 -16.77
C LEU A 196 -21.92 0.58 -16.22
N ARG A 197 -21.78 -0.55 -15.52
CA ARG A 197 -22.90 -1.21 -14.84
C ARG A 197 -22.46 -1.91 -13.57
N LYS A 198 -23.37 -1.99 -12.61
CA LYS A 198 -23.19 -2.79 -11.40
C LYS A 198 -23.44 -4.26 -11.71
N ILE A 199 -22.65 -5.15 -11.13
CA ILE A 199 -22.78 -6.60 -11.28
C ILE A 199 -23.16 -7.31 -9.98
N LEU A 200 -22.75 -6.77 -8.83
CA LEU A 200 -23.13 -7.26 -7.51
C LEU A 200 -23.44 -6.05 -6.62
N GLU A 201 -24.51 -6.14 -5.82
CA GLU A 201 -24.95 -5.06 -4.91
C GLU A 201 -23.99 -4.84 -3.75
N GLU A 202 -23.30 -5.90 -3.32
CA GLU A 202 -22.38 -5.88 -2.19
C GLU A 202 -21.20 -6.83 -2.41
N GLY A 203 -20.22 -6.72 -1.51
CA GLY A 203 -19.05 -7.58 -1.47
C GLY A 203 -17.75 -6.89 -1.87
N GLU A 204 -16.64 -7.44 -1.39
CA GLU A 204 -15.30 -7.00 -1.71
C GLU A 204 -14.72 -7.85 -2.83
N PHE A 205 -14.43 -7.22 -3.96
CA PHE A 205 -13.82 -7.88 -5.10
C PHE A 205 -12.40 -8.39 -4.76
N LYS A 206 -12.11 -9.66 -5.08
CA LYS A 206 -10.78 -10.27 -4.85
C LYS A 206 -10.07 -10.61 -6.17
N ALA A 207 -10.74 -11.39 -7.04
CA ALA A 207 -10.16 -11.88 -8.28
C ALA A 207 -11.21 -12.13 -9.38
N TYR A 208 -10.74 -12.25 -10.63
CA TYR A 208 -11.56 -12.54 -11.79
C TYR A 208 -10.86 -13.56 -12.69
N SER A 209 -11.61 -14.51 -13.22
CA SER A 209 -11.15 -15.43 -14.26
C SER A 209 -11.79 -15.11 -15.60
N ASP A 210 -10.95 -14.78 -16.58
CA ASP A 210 -11.43 -14.48 -17.93
C ASP A 210 -11.92 -15.73 -18.67
N ARG A 211 -11.28 -16.87 -18.40
CA ARG A 211 -11.62 -18.16 -19.02
C ARG A 211 -12.98 -18.66 -18.56
N TYR A 212 -13.27 -18.54 -17.27
CA TYR A 212 -14.51 -19.04 -16.68
C TYR A 212 -15.60 -17.96 -16.54
N LYS A 213 -15.27 -16.70 -16.82
CA LYS A 213 -16.17 -15.53 -16.63
C LYS A 213 -16.74 -15.50 -15.22
N MET A 214 -15.87 -15.71 -14.24
CA MET A 214 -16.24 -15.82 -12.84
C MET A 214 -15.46 -14.82 -11.98
N ILE A 215 -16.09 -14.39 -10.89
CA ILE A 215 -15.53 -13.45 -9.93
C ILE A 215 -15.45 -14.14 -8.58
N VAL A 216 -14.34 -13.93 -7.88
CA VAL A 216 -14.23 -14.25 -6.46
C VAL A 216 -14.33 -12.96 -5.67
N PHE A 217 -15.20 -12.99 -4.68
CA PHE A 217 -15.47 -11.87 -3.81
C PHE A 217 -15.77 -12.37 -2.40
N THR A 218 -15.69 -11.47 -1.43
CA THR A 218 -16.09 -11.78 -0.05
C THR A 218 -17.26 -10.94 0.40
N VAL A 219 -18.15 -11.52 1.18
CA VAL A 219 -19.27 -10.84 1.84
C VAL A 219 -19.15 -10.95 3.36
N ASP A 220 -20.10 -10.38 4.10
CA ASP A 220 -20.16 -10.43 5.57
C ASP A 220 -18.85 -9.94 6.22
N TYR A 221 -18.33 -8.80 5.77
CA TYR A 221 -17.05 -8.23 6.23
C TYR A 221 -15.85 -9.17 6.06
N GLY A 222 -15.81 -9.90 4.94
CA GLY A 222 -14.72 -10.82 4.64
C GLY A 222 -14.90 -12.22 5.23
N ARG A 223 -16.04 -12.54 5.84
CA ARG A 223 -16.29 -13.82 6.51
C ARG A 223 -16.71 -14.94 5.56
N LYS A 224 -17.25 -14.63 4.39
CA LYS A 224 -17.63 -15.65 3.41
C LYS A 224 -16.92 -15.39 2.10
N LEU A 225 -16.35 -16.43 1.55
CA LEU A 225 -15.75 -16.42 0.22
C LEU A 225 -16.76 -16.99 -0.77
N CYS A 226 -17.09 -16.20 -1.78
CA CYS A 226 -18.12 -16.52 -2.76
C CYS A 226 -17.55 -16.44 -4.18
N VAL A 227 -18.14 -17.23 -5.06
CA VAL A 227 -17.92 -17.19 -6.50
C VAL A 227 -19.20 -16.71 -7.16
N TYR A 228 -19.07 -15.76 -8.09
CA TYR A 228 -20.15 -15.30 -8.95
C TYR A 228 -19.87 -15.63 -10.40
N SER A 229 -20.82 -16.26 -11.08
CA SER A 229 -20.77 -16.54 -12.51
C SER A 229 -21.45 -15.44 -13.30
N LEU A 230 -20.71 -14.72 -14.15
CA LEU A 230 -21.29 -13.71 -15.04
C LEU A 230 -22.18 -14.31 -16.13
N SER A 231 -22.05 -15.61 -16.39
CA SER A 231 -22.82 -16.29 -17.44
C SER A 231 -24.19 -16.76 -16.95
N THR A 232 -24.28 -17.16 -15.68
CA THR A 232 -25.51 -17.71 -15.07
C THR A 232 -26.13 -16.81 -14.03
N GLU A 233 -25.42 -15.74 -13.64
CA GLU A 233 -25.78 -14.79 -12.58
C GLU A 233 -26.02 -15.47 -11.22
N LYS A 234 -25.38 -16.63 -11.00
CA LYS A 234 -25.45 -17.38 -9.74
C LYS A 234 -24.29 -17.02 -8.83
N ILE A 235 -24.59 -17.04 -7.53
CA ILE A 235 -23.62 -16.90 -6.45
C ILE A 235 -23.56 -18.24 -5.71
N ASP A 236 -22.36 -18.75 -5.54
CA ASP A 236 -22.05 -19.93 -4.74
C ASP A 236 -21.08 -19.56 -3.63
N THR A 237 -21.34 -20.01 -2.40
CA THR A 237 -20.43 -19.81 -1.26
C THR A 237 -19.48 -21.00 -1.17
N ILE A 238 -18.18 -20.75 -1.37
CA ILE A 238 -17.16 -21.80 -1.37
C ILE A 238 -16.48 -22.00 -0.01
N MET A 239 -16.55 -21.00 0.87
CA MET A 239 -16.03 -21.09 2.23
C MET A 239 -16.71 -20.11 3.18
N ASP A 240 -17.05 -20.57 4.38
CA ASP A 240 -17.35 -19.71 5.52
C ASP A 240 -16.13 -19.65 6.46
N ILE A 241 -15.41 -18.53 6.42
CA ILE A 241 -14.20 -18.25 7.19
C ILE A 241 -14.53 -18.10 8.69
N SER A 242 -15.78 -17.74 9.02
CA SER A 242 -16.19 -17.59 10.42
C SER A 242 -16.38 -18.92 11.15
N GLU A 243 -16.58 -20.00 10.40
CA GLU A 243 -16.73 -21.35 10.95
C GLU A 243 -15.40 -22.10 11.09
N THR A 244 -14.30 -21.60 10.49
CA THR A 244 -13.01 -22.31 10.50
C THR A 244 -12.48 -22.52 11.91
N VAL A 245 -12.49 -21.46 12.75
CA VAL A 245 -12.20 -21.55 14.18
C VAL A 245 -13.03 -20.53 14.97
N PRO A 246 -13.96 -20.95 15.83
CA PRO A 246 -14.79 -20.04 16.61
C PRO A 246 -13.97 -19.06 17.45
N GLY A 247 -14.31 -17.77 17.35
CA GLY A 247 -13.68 -16.70 18.14
C GLY A 247 -12.36 -16.16 17.57
N ILE A 248 -11.89 -16.69 16.43
CA ILE A 248 -10.67 -16.24 15.77
C ILE A 248 -11.03 -15.49 14.50
N SER A 249 -10.47 -14.30 14.32
CA SER A 249 -10.56 -13.56 13.07
C SER A 249 -9.35 -13.90 12.19
N PHE A 250 -9.57 -13.93 10.88
CA PHE A 250 -8.54 -14.23 9.89
C PHE A 250 -8.40 -13.08 8.90
N SER A 251 -7.16 -12.74 8.57
CA SER A 251 -6.85 -11.95 7.38
C SER A 251 -6.68 -12.92 6.22
N VAL A 252 -7.44 -12.70 5.14
CA VAL A 252 -7.48 -13.58 3.97
C VAL A 252 -7.17 -12.79 2.72
N SER A 253 -6.30 -13.34 1.87
CA SER A 253 -6.06 -12.82 0.52
C SER A 253 -6.20 -13.95 -0.49
N VAL A 254 -6.83 -13.65 -1.63
CA VAL A 254 -7.34 -14.64 -2.57
C VAL A 254 -6.94 -14.26 -3.99
N ASP A 255 -6.62 -15.25 -4.82
CA ASP A 255 -6.48 -15.05 -6.27
C ASP A 255 -7.01 -16.26 -7.05
N TRP A 256 -7.25 -16.05 -8.35
CA TRP A 256 -7.69 -17.09 -9.28
C TRP A 256 -6.56 -17.44 -10.24
N HIS A 257 -6.26 -18.73 -10.41
CA HIS A 257 -5.25 -19.15 -11.38
C HIS A 257 -5.62 -18.76 -12.83
N PHE A 258 -4.69 -18.16 -13.57
CA PHE A 258 -4.94 -17.64 -14.92
C PHE A 258 -5.58 -18.65 -15.91
N GLU A 259 -5.09 -19.90 -15.95
CA GLU A 259 -5.55 -20.93 -16.92
C GLU A 259 -6.49 -22.02 -16.40
N ILE A 260 -6.51 -22.32 -15.09
CA ILE A 260 -7.22 -23.48 -14.55
C ILE A 260 -8.30 -23.04 -13.57
N ASN A 261 -9.29 -23.90 -13.36
CA ASN A 261 -10.49 -23.58 -12.58
C ASN A 261 -10.24 -23.62 -11.06
N LYS A 262 -9.13 -23.06 -10.60
CA LYS A 262 -8.69 -23.12 -9.20
C LYS A 262 -8.55 -21.74 -8.59
N ILE A 263 -9.00 -21.66 -7.35
CA ILE A 263 -8.88 -20.49 -6.48
C ILE A 263 -7.87 -20.86 -5.40
N ILE A 264 -6.97 -19.93 -5.12
CA ILE A 264 -6.03 -20.04 -4.01
C ILE A 264 -6.26 -18.90 -3.04
N TRP A 265 -6.21 -19.21 -1.76
CA TRP A 265 -6.12 -18.18 -0.74
C TRP A 265 -5.11 -18.54 0.32
N ILE A 266 -4.60 -17.49 0.91
CA ILE A 266 -3.81 -17.56 2.12
C ILE A 266 -4.67 -16.96 3.23
N GLU A 267 -4.60 -17.56 4.41
CA GLU A 267 -5.14 -17.00 5.64
C GLU A 267 -4.06 -16.92 6.72
N VAL A 268 -4.10 -15.86 7.52
CA VAL A 268 -3.36 -15.73 8.78
C VAL A 268 -4.31 -15.31 9.90
N PRO A 269 -4.13 -15.79 11.13
CA PRO A 269 -4.87 -15.27 12.28
C PRO A 269 -4.61 -13.77 12.45
N SER A 270 -5.66 -12.97 12.59
CA SER A 270 -5.57 -11.52 12.74
C SER A 270 -5.76 -11.05 14.20
N ASP A 271 -5.89 -11.98 15.14
CA ASP A 271 -6.10 -11.71 16.55
C ASP A 271 -4.79 -11.41 17.31
N ASN A 272 -4.91 -10.81 18.50
CA ASN A 272 -3.77 -10.41 19.33
C ASN A 272 -3.15 -11.57 20.13
N ILE A 273 -3.58 -12.82 19.88
CA ILE A 273 -3.14 -13.97 20.68
C ILE A 273 -1.78 -14.43 20.14
N ALA A 274 -0.76 -14.47 21.02
CA ALA A 274 0.53 -15.06 20.69
C ALA A 274 0.34 -16.55 20.37
N ARG A 275 0.70 -16.96 19.15
CA ARG A 275 0.61 -18.37 18.72
C ARG A 275 1.99 -18.94 18.46
N GLU A 276 2.15 -20.19 18.87
CA GLU A 276 3.31 -21.00 18.56
C GLU A 276 3.10 -21.61 17.16
N LYS A 277 3.76 -21.02 16.16
CA LYS A 277 4.24 -21.64 14.91
C LYS A 277 3.34 -21.74 13.66
N ASP A 278 2.03 -21.97 13.76
CA ASP A 278 1.16 -22.01 12.56
C ASP A 278 0.58 -20.62 12.23
N THR A 279 1.37 -19.74 11.60
CA THR A 279 0.92 -18.37 11.29
C THR A 279 0.20 -18.26 9.95
N LEU A 280 0.45 -19.18 9.00
CA LEU A 280 -0.06 -19.09 7.64
C LEU A 280 -0.59 -20.42 7.13
N ALA A 281 -1.81 -20.41 6.57
CA ALA A 281 -2.39 -21.54 5.85
C ALA A 281 -2.67 -21.18 4.39
N LEU A 282 -2.23 -22.04 3.48
CA LEU A 282 -2.48 -21.96 2.05
C LEU A 282 -3.56 -22.98 1.67
N TRP A 283 -4.57 -22.53 0.93
CA TRP A 283 -5.70 -23.36 0.56
C TRP A 283 -5.93 -23.32 -0.94
N ILE A 284 -6.25 -24.48 -1.53
CA ILE A 284 -6.51 -24.62 -2.95
C ILE A 284 -7.88 -25.26 -3.13
N PHE A 285 -8.77 -24.55 -3.82
CA PHE A 285 -10.11 -25.02 -4.15
C PHE A 285 -10.26 -25.16 -5.66
N ASP A 286 -10.89 -26.25 -6.08
CA ASP A 286 -11.24 -26.49 -7.47
C ASP A 286 -12.74 -26.25 -7.67
N VAL A 287 -13.03 -25.25 -8.48
CA VAL A 287 -14.40 -24.79 -8.75
C VAL A 287 -15.14 -25.76 -9.66
N GLU A 288 -14.45 -26.55 -10.48
CA GLU A 288 -15.08 -27.48 -11.42
C GLU A 288 -15.74 -28.64 -10.68
N ILE A 289 -15.05 -29.16 -9.66
CA ILE A 289 -15.50 -30.30 -8.86
C ILE A 289 -16.06 -29.89 -7.50
N ASP A 290 -16.18 -28.59 -7.24
CA ASP A 290 -16.70 -28.01 -6.00
C ASP A 290 -16.03 -28.59 -4.75
N SER A 291 -14.69 -28.60 -4.74
CA SER A 291 -13.94 -29.32 -3.71
C SER A 291 -12.65 -28.64 -3.29
N LEU A 292 -12.38 -28.70 -1.99
CA LEU A 292 -11.08 -28.33 -1.44
C LEU A 292 -10.05 -29.39 -1.77
N ILE A 293 -9.05 -29.01 -2.56
CA ILE A 293 -7.97 -29.90 -3.01
C ILE A 293 -6.89 -30.01 -1.95
N ASN A 294 -6.51 -28.90 -1.33
CA ASN A 294 -5.40 -28.88 -0.40
C ASN A 294 -5.54 -27.80 0.68
N ARG A 295 -4.97 -28.09 1.85
CA ARG A 295 -4.74 -27.15 2.95
C ARG A 295 -3.34 -27.41 3.50
N ILE A 296 -2.45 -26.44 3.35
CA ILE A 296 -1.05 -26.55 3.73
C ILE A 296 -0.75 -25.50 4.81
N PHE A 297 -0.26 -25.96 5.96
CA PHE A 297 0.24 -25.08 7.02
C PHE A 297 1.73 -24.81 6.78
N ILE A 298 2.10 -23.54 6.91
CA ILE A 298 3.47 -23.08 6.65
C ILE A 298 4.00 -22.46 7.93
N GLU A 299 4.95 -23.16 8.54
CA GLU A 299 5.70 -22.67 9.69
C GLU A 299 6.82 -21.74 9.20
N ASN A 300 6.80 -20.48 9.61
CA ASN A 300 7.88 -19.54 9.33
C ASN A 300 8.02 -18.50 10.45
N GLU A 301 9.13 -18.55 11.18
CA GLU A 301 9.41 -17.65 12.29
C GLU A 301 9.59 -16.18 11.83
N GLU A 302 10.05 -15.95 10.59
CA GLU A 302 10.21 -14.60 10.06
C GLU A 302 8.88 -13.95 9.62
N LEU A 303 7.87 -14.77 9.28
CA LEU A 303 6.54 -14.29 8.88
C LEU A 303 5.60 -14.23 10.10
N ALA A 304 6.00 -13.42 11.09
CA ALA A 304 5.15 -13.08 12.23
C ALA A 304 4.25 -11.89 11.89
N THR A 305 3.26 -12.10 11.02
CA THR A 305 2.27 -11.06 10.65
C THR A 305 0.84 -11.45 11.05
N ARG A 306 0.00 -10.43 11.21
CA ARG A 306 -1.44 -10.55 11.48
C ARG A 306 -2.28 -10.19 10.28
N SER A 307 -1.63 -9.80 9.18
CA SER A 307 -2.32 -9.31 8.02
C SER A 307 -1.55 -9.60 6.76
N ILE A 308 -2.28 -10.08 5.78
CA ILE A 308 -1.78 -10.39 4.44
C ILE A 308 -2.68 -9.71 3.43
N TRP A 309 -2.06 -9.26 2.34
CA TRP A 309 -2.75 -8.55 1.28
C TRP A 309 -2.19 -8.94 -0.08
N ASP A 310 -2.96 -8.56 -1.11
CA ASP A 310 -2.51 -8.50 -2.49
C ASP A 310 -1.91 -9.82 -3.02
N LEU A 311 -2.46 -10.95 -2.60
CA LEU A 311 -2.11 -12.28 -3.15
C LEU A 311 -2.28 -12.29 -4.67
N ARG A 312 -1.24 -12.73 -5.37
CA ARG A 312 -1.23 -12.95 -6.83
C ARG A 312 -0.62 -14.27 -7.23
N TRP A 313 -1.34 -15.03 -8.03
CA TRP A 313 -0.80 -16.19 -8.71
C TRP A 313 0.00 -15.75 -9.93
N GLN A 314 1.21 -16.28 -10.07
CA GLN A 314 2.03 -16.10 -11.26
C GLN A 314 1.32 -16.68 -12.49
N PRO A 315 1.19 -15.90 -13.58
CA PRO A 315 0.71 -16.43 -14.85
C PRO A 315 1.61 -17.57 -15.34
N TYR A 316 1.00 -18.72 -15.65
CA TYR A 316 1.67 -19.92 -16.19
C TYR A 316 2.77 -20.51 -15.31
N GLY A 317 2.79 -20.19 -14.01
CA GLY A 317 3.84 -20.63 -13.10
C GLY A 317 3.33 -21.07 -11.75
N GLU A 318 4.24 -21.61 -10.94
CA GLU A 318 3.96 -22.20 -9.64
C GLU A 318 4.05 -21.19 -8.48
N TYR A 319 4.48 -19.95 -8.74
CA TYR A 319 4.72 -18.99 -7.65
C TYR A 319 3.49 -18.15 -7.33
N LEU A 320 3.34 -17.83 -6.05
CA LEU A 320 2.43 -16.83 -5.52
C LEU A 320 3.28 -15.70 -4.95
N ILE A 321 2.77 -14.47 -5.03
CA ILE A 321 3.31 -13.32 -4.29
C ILE A 321 2.23 -12.69 -3.45
N PHE A 322 2.60 -12.16 -2.30
CA PHE A 322 1.70 -11.43 -1.41
C PHE A 322 2.51 -10.45 -0.55
N THR A 323 1.83 -9.56 0.14
CA THR A 323 2.46 -8.62 1.07
C THR A 323 1.98 -8.82 2.50
N ASP A 324 2.86 -8.56 3.45
CA ASP A 324 2.50 -8.27 4.85
C ASP A 324 2.60 -6.75 5.10
N ASP A 325 2.70 -6.32 6.36
CA ASP A 325 2.75 -4.90 6.75
C ASP A 325 3.90 -4.10 6.11
N TRP A 326 4.99 -4.80 5.74
CA TRP A 326 6.26 -4.20 5.35
C TRP A 326 6.85 -4.83 4.09
N ASN A 327 6.66 -6.13 3.93
CA ASN A 327 7.45 -6.98 3.05
C ASN A 327 6.62 -7.53 1.90
N MET A 328 7.33 -7.91 0.84
CA MET A 328 6.78 -8.76 -0.21
C MET A 328 7.38 -10.16 -0.08
N TRP A 329 6.51 -11.14 -0.12
CA TRP A 329 6.84 -12.55 -0.01
C TRP A 329 6.50 -13.28 -1.30
N ARG A 330 7.23 -14.35 -1.53
CA ARG A 330 6.96 -15.31 -2.58
C ARG A 330 6.93 -16.71 -2.01
N ILE A 331 6.00 -17.53 -2.47
CA ILE A 331 5.89 -18.94 -2.10
C ILE A 331 5.51 -19.75 -3.33
N LYS A 332 5.79 -21.05 -3.34
CA LYS A 332 5.22 -21.95 -4.35
C LYS A 332 3.80 -22.36 -3.97
N GLU A 333 3.00 -22.74 -4.97
CA GLU A 333 1.63 -23.22 -4.80
C GLU A 333 1.52 -24.49 -3.94
N ASP A 334 2.61 -25.26 -3.83
CA ASP A 334 2.72 -26.42 -2.94
C ASP A 334 3.10 -26.05 -1.49
N GLY A 335 3.20 -24.76 -1.18
CA GLY A 335 3.56 -24.23 0.13
C GLY A 335 5.07 -24.24 0.41
N THR A 336 5.91 -24.65 -0.53
CA THR A 336 7.36 -24.67 -0.34
C THR A 336 8.04 -23.36 -0.76
N CYS A 337 9.31 -23.20 -0.39
CA CYS A 337 10.15 -22.07 -0.80
C CYS A 337 9.60 -20.68 -0.44
N LEU A 338 8.93 -20.54 0.72
CA LEU A 338 8.54 -19.22 1.24
C LEU A 338 9.80 -18.34 1.41
N THR A 339 9.87 -17.27 0.64
CA THR A 339 11.03 -16.39 0.53
C THR A 339 10.59 -14.94 0.63
N LYS A 340 11.25 -14.15 1.48
CA LYS A 340 11.12 -12.69 1.49
C LYS A 340 11.89 -12.12 0.29
N ILE A 341 11.20 -11.52 -0.67
CA ILE A 341 11.79 -11.01 -1.92
C ILE A 341 11.93 -9.48 -1.94
N PHE A 342 11.25 -8.79 -1.02
CA PHE A 342 11.48 -7.37 -0.75
C PHE A 342 11.29 -7.12 0.74
N SER A 343 12.27 -6.50 1.39
CA SER A 343 12.18 -6.12 2.79
C SER A 343 11.83 -4.64 2.89
N GLY A 344 10.69 -4.35 3.51
CA GLY A 344 10.43 -3.04 4.06
C GLY A 344 11.03 -2.92 5.46
N GLY A 345 10.67 -1.84 6.16
CA GLY A 345 11.03 -1.64 7.55
C GLY A 345 11.36 -0.20 7.92
N LYS A 346 11.64 0.01 9.21
CA LYS A 346 12.14 1.27 9.75
C LYS A 346 13.67 1.31 9.61
N GLU A 347 14.17 2.34 8.94
CA GLU A 347 15.60 2.70 8.86
C GLU A 347 15.88 3.95 9.69
#